data_AF-W6T719-F1
#
_entry.id   AF-W6T719-F1
#
_cell.length_a   1.000
_cell.length_b   1.000
_cell.length_c   1.000
_cell.angle_alpha   90.00
_cell.angle_beta   90.00
_cell.angle_gamma   90.00
#
_symmetry.space_group_name_H-M   'P 1'
#
loop_
_entity.id
_entity.type
_entity.pdbx_description
1 polymer ?
#
loop_
_entity_poly.entity_id
_entity_poly.type
_entity_poly.pdbx_seq_one_letter_code
_entity_poly.pdbx_strand_id
1 'polypeptide(L)'
;MRLFQQQKLTQVSAPVTGTPIDVQTLPARAITGQALLAMQPTAAPVYAPVNGEVRAITVTSIRLRGLNEQDYWLQLTSESGQAHFDWQVRVGDTVSPIAVLGTLSANAINASTVICNVSKSKTPRHSKLTSRLLAVVGY
;
A
#
# COMPACT_ATOMS: atom_id res chain seq x y z
N MET A 1 -11.69 12.52 -31.24
CA MET A 1 -11.10 13.22 -30.08
C MET A 1 -10.96 12.21 -28.95
N ARG A 2 -9.73 11.85 -28.56
CA ARG A 2 -9.46 10.88 -27.49
C ARG A 2 -9.61 11.61 -26.14
N LEU A 3 -10.62 11.26 -25.35
CA LEU A 3 -10.72 11.69 -23.97
C LEU A 3 -9.62 10.98 -23.18
N PHE A 4 -8.63 11.75 -22.74
CA PHE A 4 -7.66 11.32 -21.75
C PHE A 4 -8.40 11.13 -20.43
N GLN A 5 -8.75 9.88 -20.08
CA GLN A 5 -9.04 9.54 -18.70
C GLN A 5 -7.73 9.69 -17.92
N GLN A 6 -7.55 10.86 -17.29
CA GLN A 6 -6.56 11.01 -16.24
C GLN A 6 -6.93 10.03 -15.14
N GLN A 7 -6.23 8.90 -15.11
CA GLN A 7 -6.23 8.01 -13.96
C GLN A 7 -5.76 8.85 -12.77
N LYS A 8 -6.66 9.12 -11.81
CA LYS A 8 -6.27 9.66 -10.50
C LYS A 8 -5.28 8.68 -9.89
N LEU A 9 -3.98 8.89 -10.11
CA LEU A 9 -2.93 8.23 -9.35
C LEU A 9 -3.22 8.53 -7.89
N THR A 10 -3.48 7.49 -7.10
CA THR A 10 -3.72 7.68 -5.68
C THR A 10 -2.39 8.16 -5.08
N GLN A 11 -2.34 9.44 -4.75
CA GLN A 11 -1.13 10.07 -4.28
C GLN A 11 -0.87 9.62 -2.84
N VAL A 12 0.18 8.83 -2.64
CA VAL A 12 0.68 8.43 -1.33
C VAL A 12 1.84 9.33 -0.92
N SER A 13 1.93 9.68 0.36
CA SER A 13 3.11 10.33 0.93
C SER A 13 4.21 9.31 1.20
N ALA A 14 5.46 9.79 1.20
CA ALA A 14 6.59 8.99 1.62
C ALA A 14 6.44 8.62 3.11
N PRO A 15 6.42 7.33 3.48
CA PRO A 15 6.21 6.90 4.85
C PRO A 15 7.46 7.05 5.71
N VAL A 16 8.63 7.28 5.12
CA VAL A 16 9.90 7.46 5.82
C VAL A 16 10.71 8.52 5.08
N THR A 17 11.70 9.11 5.74
CA THR A 17 12.73 9.88 5.03
C THR A 17 13.78 8.93 4.49
N GLY A 18 14.22 9.14 3.25
CA GLY A 18 15.26 8.31 2.66
C GLY A 18 15.32 8.37 1.13
N THR A 19 15.96 7.35 0.57
CA THR A 19 16.20 7.25 -0.88
C THR A 19 15.09 6.43 -1.53
N PRO A 20 14.43 6.93 -2.59
CA PRO A 20 13.44 6.15 -3.32
C PRO A 20 14.10 4.97 -4.04
N ILE A 21 13.45 3.81 -4.00
CA ILE A 21 13.82 2.61 -4.75
C ILE A 21 12.77 2.39 -5.84
N ASP A 22 13.21 2.04 -7.04
CA ASP A 22 12.31 1.64 -8.11
C ASP A 22 11.62 0.31 -7.74
N VAL A 23 10.30 0.38 -7.58
CA VAL A 23 9.45 -0.77 -7.22
C VAL A 23 9.55 -1.93 -8.21
N GLN A 24 9.93 -1.66 -9.47
CA GLN A 24 10.11 -2.70 -10.49
C GLN A 24 11.38 -3.53 -10.29
N THR A 25 12.34 -3.01 -9.52
CA THR A 25 13.60 -3.71 -9.22
C THR A 25 13.49 -4.62 -8.00
N LEU A 26 12.40 -4.50 -7.24
CA LEU A 26 12.18 -5.31 -6.05
C LEU A 26 11.82 -6.75 -6.43
N PRO A 27 12.30 -7.74 -5.66
CA PRO A 27 11.94 -9.13 -5.91
C PRO A 27 10.44 -9.31 -5.68
N ALA A 28 9.74 -10.04 -6.56
CA ALA A 28 8.28 -10.18 -6.50
C ALA A 28 7.75 -10.69 -5.13
N ARG A 29 8.56 -11.47 -4.41
CA ARG A 29 8.27 -11.95 -3.04
C ARG A 29 8.20 -10.85 -1.98
N ALA A 30 8.82 -9.69 -2.22
CA ALA A 30 8.80 -8.55 -1.31
C ALA A 30 7.52 -7.72 -1.44
N ILE A 31 6.76 -7.89 -2.53
CA ILE A 31 5.57 -7.09 -2.83
C ILE A 31 4.33 -7.92 -2.54
N THR A 32 3.55 -7.50 -1.54
CA THR A 32 2.19 -7.99 -1.35
C THR A 32 1.24 -7.02 -2.04
N GLY A 33 0.57 -7.41 -3.13
CA GLY A 33 -0.39 -6.55 -3.84
C GLY A 33 0.21 -5.72 -4.97
N GLN A 34 -0.08 -4.42 -5.01
CA GLN A 34 0.55 -3.47 -5.93
C GLN A 34 1.40 -2.49 -5.15
N ALA A 35 2.72 -2.51 -5.37
CA ALA A 35 3.64 -1.53 -4.80
C ALA A 35 3.39 -0.16 -5.43
N LEU A 36 3.23 0.84 -4.58
CA LEU A 36 3.07 2.25 -4.97
C LEU A 36 4.36 3.03 -4.77
N LEU A 37 5.11 2.70 -3.72
CA LEU A 37 6.33 3.38 -3.34
C LEU A 37 7.25 2.42 -2.58
N ALA A 38 8.55 2.52 -2.79
CA ALA A 38 9.55 1.84 -1.99
C ALA A 38 10.67 2.82 -1.63
N MET A 39 11.14 2.72 -0.40
CA MET A 39 12.09 3.67 0.18
C MET A 39 13.13 2.93 1.01
N GLN A 40 14.41 3.27 0.85
CA GLN A 40 15.46 2.92 1.79
C GLN A 40 15.51 4.01 2.87
N PRO A 41 15.16 3.70 4.12
CA PRO A 41 15.06 4.71 5.18
C PRO A 41 16.45 5.21 5.60
N THR A 42 16.59 6.52 5.75
CA THR A 42 17.78 7.19 6.31
C THR A 42 17.53 7.81 7.69
N ALA A 43 16.26 7.81 8.14
CA ALA A 43 15.86 8.27 9.46
C ALA A 43 14.85 7.30 10.09
N ALA A 44 14.74 7.35 11.42
CA ALA A 44 13.88 6.46 12.19
C ALA A 44 12.37 6.74 12.05
N PRO A 45 11.88 8.00 12.01
CA PRO A 45 10.44 8.25 12.04
C PRO A 45 9.68 7.66 10.85
N VAL A 46 8.53 7.05 11.16
CA VAL A 46 7.60 6.48 10.18
C VAL A 46 6.31 7.28 10.21
N TYR A 47 5.88 7.75 9.05
CA TYR A 47 4.68 8.55 8.84
C TYR A 47 3.62 7.76 8.07
N ALA A 48 2.36 8.16 8.21
CA ALA A 48 1.30 7.56 7.41
C ALA A 48 1.49 7.91 5.92
N PRO A 49 1.26 6.96 5.00
CA PRO A 49 1.29 7.24 3.56
C PRO A 49 -0.02 7.87 3.06
N VAL A 50 -1.09 7.77 3.85
CA VAL A 50 -2.45 8.23 3.48
C VAL A 50 -3.22 8.67 4.73
N ASN A 51 -4.28 9.44 4.52
CA ASN A 51 -5.31 9.63 5.55
C ASN A 51 -6.14 8.35 5.69
N GLY A 52 -6.41 7.91 6.91
CA GLY A 52 -7.18 6.70 7.12
C GLY A 52 -7.22 6.21 8.57
N GLU A 53 -7.64 4.97 8.72
CA GLU A 53 -7.74 4.27 10.01
C GLU A 53 -6.77 3.09 10.04
N VAL A 54 -6.08 2.89 11.17
CA VAL A 54 -5.22 1.72 11.39
C VAL A 54 -6.08 0.47 11.58
N ARG A 55 -5.85 -0.57 10.78
CA ARG A 55 -6.66 -1.80 10.79
C ARG A 55 -5.93 -3.02 11.33
N ALA A 56 -4.61 -3.07 11.16
CA ALA A 56 -3.79 -4.15 11.69
C ALA A 56 -2.34 -3.69 11.84
N ILE A 57 -1.66 -4.27 12.82
CA ILE A 57 -0.28 -3.95 13.15
C ILE A 57 0.47 -5.27 13.41
N THR A 58 1.69 -5.37 12.89
CA THR A 58 2.68 -6.40 13.25
C THR A 58 4.05 -5.73 13.41
N VAL A 59 5.05 -6.44 13.90
CA VAL A 59 6.41 -5.88 14.04
C VAL A 59 7.05 -5.45 12.72
N THR A 60 6.57 -5.92 11.56
CA THR A 60 7.14 -5.58 10.23
C THR A 60 6.13 -4.97 9.28
N SER A 61 4.88 -4.72 9.70
CA SER A 61 3.88 -4.10 8.84
C SER A 61 2.76 -3.40 9.59
N ILE A 62 2.16 -2.42 8.92
CA ILE A 62 0.92 -1.77 9.35
C ILE A 62 -0.03 -1.70 8.17
N ARG A 63 -1.30 -2.04 8.40
CA ARG A 63 -2.40 -1.91 7.43
C ARG A 63 -3.27 -0.72 7.80
N LEU A 64 -3.52 0.13 6.82
CA LEU A 64 -4.39 1.29 6.91
C LEU A 64 -5.56 1.13 5.94
N ARG A 65 -6.77 1.49 6.37
CA ARG A 65 -7.91 1.70 5.48
C ARG A 65 -7.92 3.17 5.11
N GLY A 66 -7.60 3.49 3.86
CA GLY A 66 -7.68 4.87 3.37
C GLY A 66 -9.13 5.36 3.27
N LEU A 67 -9.31 6.68 3.23
CA LEU A 67 -10.63 7.30 3.05
C LEU A 67 -11.32 6.91 1.73
N ASN A 68 -10.55 6.43 0.75
CA ASN A 68 -11.05 5.90 -0.52
C ASN A 68 -11.46 4.43 -0.45
N GLU A 69 -11.62 3.87 0.75
CA GLU A 69 -11.97 2.47 0.96
C GLU A 69 -10.97 1.47 0.36
N GLN A 70 -9.72 1.87 0.15
CA GLN A 70 -8.64 0.95 -0.23
C GLN A 70 -7.80 0.60 0.99
N ASP A 71 -7.26 -0.62 0.96
CA ASP A 71 -6.32 -1.07 1.97
C ASP A 71 -4.89 -0.76 1.52
N TYR A 72 -4.17 -0.04 2.36
CA TYR A 72 -2.76 0.27 2.21
C TYR A 72 -1.94 -0.51 3.22
N TRP A 73 -0.78 -1.00 2.80
CA TRP A 73 0.12 -1.77 3.64
C TRP A 73 1.51 -1.14 3.59
N LEU A 74 2.03 -0.73 4.73
CA LEU A 74 3.47 -0.52 4.86
C LEU A 74 4.09 -1.83 5.30
N GLN A 75 5.11 -2.27 4.58
CA GLN A 75 5.84 -3.50 4.84
C GLN A 75 7.33 -3.19 4.93
N LEU A 76 7.98 -3.74 5.95
CA LEU A 76 9.43 -3.69 6.12
C LEU A 76 10.05 -4.98 5.58
N THR A 77 11.07 -4.82 4.73
CA THR A 77 11.89 -5.93 4.25
C THR A 77 13.35 -5.66 4.58
N SER A 78 14.01 -6.61 5.22
CA SER A 78 15.44 -6.56 5.52
C SER A 78 16.05 -7.95 5.33
N GLU A 79 17.29 -8.01 4.88
CA GLU A 79 18.03 -9.26 4.70
C GLU A 79 18.40 -9.91 6.05
N SER A 80 18.61 -9.10 7.10
CA SER A 80 19.03 -9.59 8.42
C SER A 80 17.89 -10.21 9.25
N GLY A 81 16.63 -9.92 8.89
CA GLY A 81 15.44 -10.35 9.65
C GLY A 81 15.27 -9.70 11.04
N GLN A 82 16.21 -8.84 11.47
CA GLN A 82 16.17 -8.19 12.79
C GLN A 82 15.50 -6.80 12.77
N ALA A 83 15.20 -6.28 11.58
CA ALA A 83 14.56 -4.99 11.38
C ALA A 83 13.08 -5.04 11.75
N HIS A 84 12.61 -4.08 12.53
CA HIS A 84 11.21 -3.97 12.95
C HIS A 84 10.77 -2.51 13.08
N PHE A 85 9.46 -2.35 13.21
CA PHE A 85 8.81 -1.11 13.56
C PHE A 85 8.40 -1.11 15.04
N ASP A 86 8.63 0.01 15.69
CA ASP A 86 8.16 0.33 17.04
C ASP A 86 6.95 1.28 16.93
N TRP A 87 5.75 0.69 16.96
CA TRP A 87 4.51 1.43 16.71
C TRP A 87 4.02 2.20 17.94
N GLN A 88 3.73 3.48 17.73
CA GLN A 88 3.14 4.37 18.73
C GLN A 88 1.61 4.44 18.59
N VAL A 89 1.08 4.02 17.43
CA VAL A 89 -0.36 3.92 17.15
C VAL A 89 -0.94 2.55 17.54
N ARG A 90 -2.27 2.46 17.55
CA ARG A 90 -3.07 1.26 17.80
C ARG A 90 -4.10 1.04 16.70
N VAL A 91 -4.63 -0.17 16.62
CA VAL A 91 -5.75 -0.49 15.73
C VAL A 91 -6.97 0.34 16.13
N GLY A 92 -7.61 0.99 15.15
CA GLY A 92 -8.71 1.93 15.34
C GLY A 92 -8.28 3.40 15.31
N ASP A 93 -6.98 3.70 15.40
CA ASP A 93 -6.49 5.08 15.36
C ASP A 93 -6.72 5.71 13.98
N THR A 94 -7.16 6.96 13.98
CA THR A 94 -7.20 7.79 12.77
C THR A 94 -5.86 8.50 12.57
N VAL A 95 -5.33 8.41 11.36
CA VAL A 95 -4.00 8.92 11.01
C VAL A 95 -4.04 9.77 9.74
N SER A 96 -3.06 10.65 9.60
CA SER A 96 -2.86 11.51 8.43
C SER A 96 -1.39 11.48 7.98
N PRO A 97 -1.05 11.91 6.75
CA PRO A 97 0.31 11.92 6.24
C PRO A 97 1.39 12.63 7.09
N ILE A 98 0.97 13.50 7.99
CA ILE A 98 1.87 14.22 8.92
C ILE A 98 2.00 13.51 10.28
N ALA A 99 1.14 12.53 10.56
CA ALA A 99 1.14 11.78 11.80
C ALA A 99 2.29 10.77 11.81
N VAL A 100 3.06 10.78 12.90
CA VAL A 100 4.05 9.75 13.19
C VAL A 100 3.30 8.50 13.66
N LEU A 101 3.50 7.40 12.93
CA LEU A 101 2.96 6.08 13.26
C LEU A 101 3.85 5.36 14.29
N GLY A 102 5.14 5.63 14.25
CA GLY A 102 6.14 4.97 15.07
C GLY A 102 7.55 5.25 14.57
N THR A 103 8.48 4.39 14.96
CA THR A 103 9.89 4.46 14.56
C THR A 103 10.38 3.14 14.00
N LEU A 104 11.39 3.21 13.13
CA LEU A 104 12.17 2.07 12.72
C LEU A 104 13.24 1.75 13.76
N SER A 105 13.47 0.46 13.97
CA SER A 105 14.61 -0.01 14.76
C SER A 105 15.94 0.45 14.15
N ALA A 106 16.96 0.68 14.98
CA ALA A 106 18.22 1.27 14.52
C ALA A 106 18.91 0.44 13.41
N ASN A 107 18.81 -0.88 13.47
CA ASN A 107 19.34 -1.82 12.47
C ASN A 107 18.54 -1.84 11.15
N ALA A 108 17.36 -1.21 11.09
CA ALA A 108 16.59 -1.07 9.86
C ALA A 108 17.06 0.13 9.02
N ILE A 109 17.63 1.15 9.66
CA ILE A 109 18.09 2.36 8.97
C ILE A 109 19.24 2.00 8.04
N ASN A 110 19.15 2.43 6.77
CA ASN A 110 20.08 2.14 5.67
C ASN A 110 20.22 0.64 5.28
N ALA A 111 19.63 -0.31 6.01
CA ALA A 111 19.77 -1.75 5.77
C ALA A 111 18.43 -2.47 5.52
N SER A 112 17.38 -1.70 5.23
CA SER A 112 16.05 -2.21 4.94
C SER A 112 15.37 -1.43 3.82
N THR A 113 14.22 -1.93 3.39
CA THR A 113 13.32 -1.24 2.48
C THR A 113 11.93 -1.20 3.09
N VAL A 114 11.33 -0.02 3.09
CA VAL A 114 9.92 0.18 3.44
C VAL A 114 9.13 0.29 2.14
N ILE A 115 8.18 -0.62 1.97
CA ILE A 115 7.35 -0.71 0.77
C ILE A 115 5.91 -0.32 1.15
N CYS A 116 5.36 0.67 0.46
CA CYS A 116 3.95 1.01 0.51
C CYS A 116 3.22 0.29 -0.61
N ASN A 117 2.30 -0.59 -0.24
CA ASN A 117 1.47 -1.36 -1.14
C ASN A 117 0.01 -0.92 -1.01
N VAL A 118 -0.76 -1.20 -2.06
CA VAL A 118 -2.21 -1.09 -2.04
C VAL A 118 -2.84 -2.41 -2.49
N SER A 119 -3.99 -2.73 -1.90
CA SER A 119 -4.83 -3.81 -2.41
C SER A 119 -5.17 -3.53 -3.87
N LYS A 120 -4.99 -4.53 -4.76
CA LYS A 120 -5.48 -4.42 -6.14
C LYS A 120 -6.97 -4.12 -6.08
N SER A 121 -7.40 -2.98 -6.63
CA SER A 121 -8.81 -2.68 -6.73
C SER A 121 -9.47 -3.83 -7.49
N LYS A 122 -10.57 -4.38 -6.95
CA LYS A 122 -11.47 -5.17 -7.79
C LYS A 122 -11.98 -4.19 -8.84
N THR A 123 -11.45 -4.26 -10.05
CA THR A 123 -12.15 -3.68 -11.20
C THR A 123 -13.57 -4.26 -11.15
N PRO A 124 -14.64 -3.42 -11.11
CA PRO A 124 -15.98 -3.94 -11.24
C PRO A 124 -16.03 -4.65 -12.59
N ARG A 125 -16.07 -5.98 -12.55
CA ARG A 125 -16.29 -6.80 -13.74
C ARG A 125 -17.70 -6.49 -14.17
N HIS A 126 -17.87 -5.57 -15.11
CA HIS A 126 -19.12 -5.44 -15.85
C HIS A 126 -19.33 -6.78 -16.57
N SER A 127 -20.04 -7.71 -15.92
CA SER A 127 -20.59 -8.87 -16.57
C SER A 127 -21.61 -8.32 -17.58
N LYS A 128 -21.27 -8.35 -18.86
CA LYS A 128 -22.28 -8.20 -19.92
C LYS A 128 -23.25 -9.36 -19.74
N LEU A 129 -24.38 -9.08 -19.11
CA LEU A 129 -25.55 -9.96 -19.09
C LEU A 129 -26.17 -9.89 -20.49
N THR A 130 -25.61 -10.62 -21.45
CA THR A 130 -26.32 -10.88 -22.71
C THR A 130 -27.35 -11.95 -22.44
N SER A 131 -28.58 -11.48 -22.23
CA SER A 131 -29.81 -12.26 -22.19
C SER A 131 -29.86 -13.26 -23.35
N ARG A 132 -29.94 -14.56 -23.02
CA ARG A 132 -30.41 -15.59 -23.95
C ARG A 132 -31.91 -15.40 -24.11
N LEU A 133 -32.33 -14.75 -25.19
CA LEU A 133 -33.71 -14.83 -25.65
C LEU A 133 -33.80 -16.03 -26.62
N LEU A 134 -34.58 -17.02 -26.20
CA LEU A 134 -35.10 -18.09 -27.04
C LEU A 134 -35.79 -17.49 -28.27
N ALA A 135 -35.50 -18.04 -29.45
CA ALA A 135 -36.45 -18.05 -30.55
C ALA A 135 -36.64 -19.52 -30.96
N VAL A 136 -37.75 -20.09 -30.52
CA VAL A 136 -38.34 -21.34 -31.03
C VAL A 136 -39.20 -20.93 -32.22
N VAL A 137 -38.84 -21.37 -33.43
CA VAL A 137 -39.67 -21.46 -34.64
C VAL A 137 -39.06 -22.64 -35.41
N GLY A 138 -39.68 -23.80 -35.62
CA GLY A 138 -41.06 -24.03 -36.04
C GLY A 138 -41.08 -24.18 -37.56
N TYR A 139 -40.80 -25.39 -38.06
CA TYR A 139 -41.13 -25.85 -39.41
C TYR A 139 -41.54 -27.31 -39.35
#